data_AF-A0A3C0R8W6-F1
#
_entry.id   AF-A0A3C0R8W6-F1
#
_cell.length_a   1.000
_cell.length_b   1.000
_cell.length_c   1.000
_cell.angle_alpha   90.00
_cell.angle_beta   90.00
_cell.angle_gamma   90.00
#
_symmetry.space_group_name_H-M   'P 1'
#
loop_
_entity.id
_entity.type
_entity.pdbx_description
1 polymer ?
#
loop_
_entity_poly.entity_id
_entity_poly.type
_entity_poly.pdbx_seq_one_letter_code
_entity_poly.pdbx_strand_id
1 'polypeptide(L)'
;MSPLMLFSFVIAYFLILLAVAWYTGRNSNNDSFFIGNKNSNWMLVAFGMIGTSLSGVTFVSVPGDVGRNSFAYFQITLGYLLGYVVIAYVLLPLYYKLNLTSIYNYLSSRLGFKSYKTGASFFILSRTLGATARLYLVVKILQDAILESFGVPFWVTTLIILVMILVYTYEGGVKTIVWTDTLQ
;
A
#
# COMPACT_ATOMS: atom_id res chain seq x y z
N MET A 1 -19.84 -9.09 -17.74
CA MET A 1 -18.66 -9.86 -18.17
C MET A 1 -18.78 -11.25 -17.58
N SER A 2 -18.31 -12.31 -18.25
CA SER A 2 -18.39 -13.65 -17.66
C SER A 2 -17.44 -13.77 -16.45
N PRO A 3 -17.79 -14.53 -15.40
CA PRO A 3 -16.90 -14.77 -14.26
C PRO A 3 -15.53 -15.32 -14.68
N LEU A 4 -15.50 -16.16 -15.73
CA LEU A 4 -14.28 -16.71 -16.32
C LEU A 4 -13.36 -15.62 -16.91
N MET A 5 -13.93 -14.63 -17.59
CA MET A 5 -13.15 -13.52 -18.16
C MET A 5 -12.55 -12.65 -17.06
N LEU A 6 -13.33 -12.33 -16.01
CA LEU A 6 -12.83 -11.59 -14.84
C LEU A 6 -11.72 -12.36 -14.13
N PHE A 7 -11.91 -13.66 -13.93
CA PHE A 7 -10.92 -14.53 -13.29
C PHE A 7 -9.61 -14.57 -14.08
N SER A 8 -9.69 -14.61 -15.42
CA SER A 8 -8.50 -14.58 -16.28
C SER A 8 -7.70 -13.28 -16.15
N PHE A 9 -8.36 -12.13 -16.01
CA PHE A 9 -7.67 -10.85 -15.78
C PHE A 9 -6.98 -10.82 -14.42
N VAL A 10 -7.64 -11.32 -13.37
CA VAL A 10 -7.06 -11.38 -12.04
C VAL A 10 -5.80 -12.26 -12.03
N ILE A 11 -5.86 -13.45 -12.64
CA ILE A 11 -4.70 -14.34 -12.74
C ILE A 11 -3.57 -13.68 -13.55
N ALA A 12 -3.88 -13.13 -14.73
CA ALA A 12 -2.88 -12.48 -15.57
C ALA A 12 -2.18 -11.34 -14.83
N TYR A 13 -2.95 -10.53 -14.10
CA TYR A 13 -2.41 -9.44 -13.29
C TYR A 13 -1.48 -9.94 -12.18
N PHE A 14 -1.87 -10.97 -11.42
CA PHE A 14 -1.00 -11.56 -10.40
C PHE A 14 0.27 -12.18 -10.99
N LEU A 15 0.20 -12.80 -12.17
CA LEU A 15 1.38 -13.33 -12.86
C LEU A 15 2.34 -12.21 -13.26
N ILE A 16 1.83 -11.07 -13.73
CA ILE A 16 2.66 -9.88 -14.03
C ILE A 16 3.34 -9.39 -12.76
N LEU A 17 2.61 -9.26 -11.64
CA LEU A 17 3.18 -8.84 -10.37
C LEU A 17 4.29 -9.79 -9.88
N LEU A 18 4.07 -11.10 -9.96
CA LEU A 18 5.07 -12.10 -9.58
C LEU A 18 6.29 -12.06 -10.50
N ALA A 19 6.11 -11.88 -11.81
CA ALA A 19 7.21 -11.75 -12.76
C ALA A 19 8.05 -10.49 -12.50
N VAL A 20 7.41 -9.36 -12.23
CA VAL A 20 8.07 -8.11 -11.86
C VAL A 20 8.82 -8.29 -10.54
N ALA A 21 8.19 -8.90 -9.54
CA ALA A 21 8.82 -9.15 -8.24
C ALA A 21 10.05 -10.03 -8.36
N TRP A 22 9.95 -11.14 -9.08
CA TRP A 22 11.06 -12.04 -9.32
C TRP A 22 12.21 -11.37 -10.10
N TYR A 23 11.89 -10.54 -11.11
CA TYR A 23 12.91 -9.85 -11.90
C TYR A 23 13.62 -8.76 -11.08
N THR A 24 12.88 -8.00 -10.28
CA THR A 24 13.41 -6.84 -9.55
C THR A 24 14.05 -7.20 -8.20
N GLY A 25 13.62 -8.29 -7.56
CA GLY A 25 14.15 -8.84 -6.32
C GLY A 25 15.52 -9.53 -6.45
N ARG A 26 15.95 -9.86 -7.68
CA ARG A 26 17.29 -10.37 -7.98
C ARG A 26 18.38 -9.37 -7.52
N ASN A 27 19.36 -9.89 -6.78
CA ASN A 27 20.51 -9.15 -6.20
C ASN A 27 20.15 -8.08 -5.14
N SER A 28 19.10 -8.29 -4.33
CA SER A 28 18.77 -7.38 -3.23
C SER A 28 19.65 -7.62 -1.98
N ASN A 29 20.15 -6.53 -1.39
CA ASN A 29 20.78 -6.48 -0.06
C ASN A 29 19.88 -5.70 0.93
N ASN A 30 20.17 -5.74 2.25
CA ASN A 30 19.35 -5.08 3.27
C ASN A 30 19.09 -3.58 2.99
N ASP A 31 20.09 -2.84 2.49
CA ASP A 31 19.93 -1.41 2.18
C ASP A 31 19.02 -1.15 0.97
N SER A 32 19.08 -2.02 -0.05
CA SER A 32 18.15 -2.00 -1.18
C SER A 32 16.74 -2.44 -0.76
N PHE A 33 16.62 -3.33 0.23
CA PHE A 33 15.36 -3.85 0.73
C PHE A 33 14.61 -2.81 1.57
N PHE A 34 15.29 -2.03 2.43
CA PHE A 34 14.64 -1.07 3.32
C PHE A 34 14.65 0.38 2.83
N ILE A 35 15.66 0.79 2.03
CA ILE A 35 15.88 2.22 1.72
C ILE A 35 16.07 2.46 0.21
N GLY A 36 16.05 1.42 -0.63
CA GLY A 36 16.28 1.56 -2.08
C GLY A 36 17.62 2.24 -2.41
N ASN A 37 18.63 2.10 -1.55
CA ASN A 37 19.93 2.80 -1.62
C ASN A 37 19.86 4.33 -1.67
N LYS A 38 18.72 4.95 -1.31
CA LYS A 38 18.47 6.40 -1.46
C LYS A 38 18.75 6.95 -2.87
N ASN A 39 18.76 6.09 -3.89
CA ASN A 39 19.08 6.44 -5.28
C ASN A 39 17.95 6.05 -6.25
N SER A 40 16.71 6.01 -5.74
CA SER A 40 15.53 5.74 -6.54
C SER A 40 15.24 6.93 -7.46
N ASN A 41 14.86 6.65 -8.71
CA ASN A 41 14.39 7.68 -9.63
C ASN A 41 13.17 8.40 -9.01
N TRP A 42 13.26 9.72 -8.86
CA TRP A 42 12.22 10.53 -8.22
C TRP A 42 10.85 10.38 -8.88
N MET A 43 10.81 10.16 -10.19
CA MET A 43 9.56 9.99 -10.94
C MET A 43 8.90 8.66 -10.57
N LEU A 44 9.66 7.57 -10.48
CA LEU A 44 9.15 6.27 -10.01
C LEU A 44 8.65 6.35 -8.58
N VAL A 45 9.35 7.08 -7.71
CA VAL A 45 8.90 7.32 -6.33
C VAL A 45 7.61 8.14 -6.32
N ALA A 46 7.51 9.21 -7.12
CA ALA A 46 6.32 10.05 -7.17
C ALA A 46 5.08 9.28 -7.67
N PHE A 47 5.21 8.50 -8.75
CA PHE A 47 4.12 7.66 -9.26
C PHE A 47 3.77 6.53 -8.28
N GLY A 48 4.76 5.84 -7.74
CA GLY A 48 4.54 4.80 -6.73
C GLY A 48 3.84 5.36 -5.48
N MET A 49 4.18 6.57 -5.04
CA MET A 49 3.51 7.22 -3.90
C MET A 49 2.03 7.47 -4.15
N ILE A 50 1.61 7.75 -5.39
CA ILE A 50 0.19 7.86 -5.75
C ILE A 50 -0.49 6.49 -5.56
N GLY A 51 0.11 5.43 -6.10
CA GLY A 51 -0.36 4.05 -5.93
C GLY A 51 -0.47 3.65 -4.46
N THR A 52 0.55 3.94 -3.64
CA THR A 52 0.55 3.66 -2.19
C THR A 52 -0.54 4.45 -1.42
N SER A 53 -0.90 5.64 -1.90
CA SER A 53 -1.87 6.52 -1.24
C SER A 53 -3.31 6.12 -1.54
N LEU A 54 -3.55 5.48 -2.68
CA LEU A 54 -4.84 4.98 -3.10
C LEU A 54 -5.02 3.52 -2.67
N SER A 55 -6.27 3.06 -2.61
CA SER A 55 -6.57 1.67 -2.26
C SER A 55 -7.88 1.23 -2.89
N GLY A 56 -8.11 -0.08 -2.92
CA GLY A 56 -9.41 -0.63 -3.35
C GLY A 56 -10.59 -0.07 -2.54
N VAL A 57 -10.39 0.29 -1.27
CA VAL A 57 -11.42 0.99 -0.48
C VAL A 57 -11.74 2.34 -1.10
N THR A 58 -10.73 3.14 -1.43
CA THR A 58 -10.92 4.47 -2.04
C THR A 58 -11.68 4.38 -3.36
N PHE A 59 -11.32 3.41 -4.22
CA PHE A 59 -11.97 3.19 -5.52
C PHE A 59 -13.46 2.83 -5.40
N VAL A 60 -13.85 2.13 -4.33
CA VAL A 60 -15.24 1.73 -4.11
C VAL A 60 -16.01 2.81 -3.33
N SER A 61 -15.39 3.36 -2.28
CA SER A 61 -16.07 4.24 -1.32
C SER A 61 -16.25 5.66 -1.86
N VAL A 62 -15.27 6.22 -2.57
CA VAL A 62 -15.35 7.62 -3.01
C VAL A 62 -16.44 7.82 -4.07
N PRO A 63 -16.55 7.00 -5.14
CA PRO A 63 -17.68 7.12 -6.07
C PRO A 63 -19.03 6.86 -5.40
N GLY A 64 -19.08 5.89 -4.47
CA GLY A 64 -20.28 5.61 -3.68
C GLY A 64 -20.71 6.78 -2.79
N ASP A 65 -19.75 7.51 -2.22
CA ASP A 65 -19.99 8.74 -1.47
C ASP A 65 -20.43 9.87 -2.40
N VAL A 66 -19.82 10.03 -3.58
CA VAL A 66 -20.23 11.04 -4.56
C VAL A 66 -21.67 10.84 -5.01
N GLY A 67 -22.10 9.59 -5.22
CA GLY A 67 -23.49 9.28 -5.54
C GLY A 67 -24.50 9.66 -4.45
N ARG A 68 -24.07 9.77 -3.18
CA ARG A 68 -24.95 10.12 -2.05
C ARG A 68 -24.81 11.58 -1.59
N ASN A 69 -23.59 12.08 -1.57
CA ASN A 69 -23.16 13.32 -0.94
C ASN A 69 -22.48 14.29 -1.93
N SER A 70 -22.56 14.01 -3.24
CA SER A 70 -21.92 14.84 -4.29
C SER A 70 -20.42 15.03 -4.01
N PHE A 71 -19.88 16.24 -4.21
CA PHE A 71 -18.45 16.50 -4.02
C PHE A 71 -18.03 16.76 -2.56
N ALA A 72 -18.81 16.32 -1.55
CA ALA A 72 -18.45 16.52 -0.15
C ALA A 72 -17.06 15.97 0.20
N TYR A 73 -16.65 14.83 -0.39
CA TYR A 73 -15.32 14.25 -0.23
C TYR A 73 -14.18 15.14 -0.76
N PHE A 74 -14.46 16.06 -1.70
CA PHE A 74 -13.43 16.87 -2.36
C PHE A 74 -12.66 17.77 -1.39
N GLN A 75 -13.30 18.21 -0.30
CA GLN A 75 -12.63 18.98 0.75
C GLN A 75 -11.45 18.21 1.39
N ILE A 76 -11.58 16.88 1.51
CA ILE A 76 -10.53 16.02 2.06
C ILE A 76 -9.35 15.98 1.07
N THR A 77 -9.63 15.86 -0.23
CA THR A 77 -8.62 15.92 -1.30
C THR A 77 -7.83 17.23 -1.28
N LEU A 78 -8.52 18.36 -1.10
CA LEU A 78 -7.84 19.67 -0.95
C LEU A 78 -6.99 19.72 0.33
N GLY A 79 -7.47 19.13 1.43
CA GLY A 79 -6.70 18.96 2.65
C GLY A 79 -5.41 18.16 2.45
N TYR A 80 -5.43 17.09 1.63
CA TYR A 80 -4.24 16.33 1.29
C TYR A 80 -3.20 17.16 0.54
N LEU A 81 -3.62 18.04 -0.38
CA LEU A 81 -2.71 18.95 -1.09
C LEU A 81 -1.93 19.83 -0.10
N LEU A 82 -2.63 20.47 0.84
CA LEU A 82 -1.99 21.29 1.88
C LEU A 82 -1.09 20.45 2.79
N GLY A 83 -1.53 19.25 3.16
CA GLY A 83 -0.72 18.30 3.93
C GLY A 83 0.59 17.94 3.23
N TYR A 84 0.55 17.68 1.93
CA TYR A 84 1.76 17.38 1.15
C TYR A 84 2.72 18.56 1.06
N VAL A 85 2.22 19.80 0.96
CA VAL A 85 3.06 21.00 1.04
C VAL A 85 3.80 21.05 2.38
N VAL A 86 3.11 20.82 3.51
CA VAL A 86 3.74 20.78 4.83
C VAL A 86 4.77 19.65 4.93
N ILE A 87 4.43 18.46 4.44
CA ILE A 87 5.37 17.32 4.42
C ILE A 87 6.63 17.69 3.62
N ALA A 88 6.47 18.25 2.42
CA ALA A 88 7.56 18.55 1.51
C ALA A 88 8.52 19.62 2.05
N TYR A 89 7.99 20.70 2.63
CA TYR A 89 8.79 21.86 3.03
C TYR A 89 9.18 21.89 4.51
N VAL A 90 8.52 21.11 5.37
CA VAL A 90 8.79 21.12 6.82
C VAL A 90 9.31 19.75 7.30
N LEU A 91 8.57 18.68 7.03
CA LEU A 91 8.87 17.38 7.62
C LEU A 91 10.01 16.65 6.92
N LEU A 92 10.03 16.62 5.58
CA LEU A 92 11.11 15.98 4.83
C LEU A 92 12.48 16.60 5.12
N PRO A 93 12.69 17.93 5.08
CA PRO A 93 13.99 18.53 5.40
C PRO A 93 14.48 18.16 6.80
N LEU A 94 13.57 18.12 7.78
CA LEU A 94 13.88 17.71 9.16
C LEU A 94 14.34 16.25 9.22
N TYR A 95 13.60 15.32 8.61
CA TYR A 95 13.90 13.90 8.68
C TYR A 95 15.20 13.54 7.93
N TYR A 96 15.46 14.19 6.79
CA TYR A 96 16.71 14.03 6.05
C TYR A 96 17.90 14.58 6.83
N LYS A 97 17.78 15.77 7.45
CA LYS A 97 18.83 16.36 8.30
C LYS A 97 19.21 15.45 9.47
N LEU A 98 18.22 14.78 10.06
CA LEU A 98 18.40 13.88 11.20
C LEU A 98 18.76 12.44 10.78
N ASN A 99 18.88 12.14 9.48
CA ASN A 99 19.17 10.81 8.94
C ASN A 99 18.29 9.70 9.54
N LEU A 100 17.00 9.97 9.72
CA LEU A 100 16.08 9.02 10.36
C LEU A 100 15.69 7.90 9.39
N THR A 101 15.81 6.65 9.84
CA THR A 101 15.23 5.48 9.14
C THR A 101 13.73 5.38 9.36
N SER A 102 13.23 5.83 10.51
CA SER A 102 11.81 5.86 10.87
C SER A 102 11.43 7.24 11.39
N ILE A 103 10.30 7.78 10.94
CA ILE A 103 9.79 9.07 11.44
C ILE A 103 9.56 9.04 12.95
N TYR A 104 9.28 7.87 13.53
CA TYR A 104 9.07 7.72 14.97
C TYR A 104 10.37 7.87 15.77
N ASN A 105 11.54 7.66 15.16
CA ASN A 105 12.83 7.90 15.84
C ASN A 105 12.98 9.37 16.26
N TYR A 106 12.31 10.29 15.57
CA TYR A 106 12.22 11.69 15.99
C TYR A 106 11.60 11.84 17.38
N LEU A 107 10.59 11.02 17.72
CA LEU A 107 9.98 11.04 19.05
C LEU A 107 10.96 10.58 20.13
N SER A 108 11.86 9.64 19.81
CA SER A 108 12.88 9.18 20.76
C SER A 108 13.85 10.30 21.11
N SER A 109 14.34 11.04 20.11
CA SER A 109 15.29 12.13 20.35
C SER A 109 14.63 13.35 20.98
N ARG A 110 13.38 13.65 20.63
CA ARG A 110 12.69 14.86 21.10
C ARG A 110 11.94 14.70 22.42
N LEU A 111 11.32 13.55 22.64
CA LEU A 111 10.37 13.26 23.72
C LEU A 111 10.70 11.99 24.52
N GLY A 112 11.81 11.31 24.19
CA GLY A 112 12.30 10.12 24.88
C GLY A 112 11.72 8.80 24.37
N PHE A 113 12.32 7.71 24.85
CA PHE A 113 12.08 6.35 24.36
C PHE A 113 10.64 5.84 24.56
N LYS A 114 9.96 6.27 25.63
CA LYS A 114 8.54 5.92 25.87
C LYS A 114 7.66 6.47 24.73
N SER A 115 7.86 7.73 24.35
CA SER A 115 7.12 8.38 23.26
C SER A 115 7.34 7.69 21.92
N TYR A 116 8.58 7.28 21.63
CA TYR A 116 8.90 6.44 20.47
C TYR A 116 8.12 5.13 20.47
N LYS A 117 8.17 4.35 21.56
CA LYS A 117 7.47 3.05 21.64
C LYS A 117 5.96 3.21 21.50
N THR A 118 5.39 4.24 22.11
CA THR A 118 3.95 4.50 22.01
C THR A 118 3.57 4.87 20.58
N GLY A 119 4.28 5.82 19.95
CA GLY A 119 4.00 6.24 18.57
C GLY A 119 4.15 5.10 17.56
N ALA A 120 5.22 4.33 17.66
CA ALA A 120 5.44 3.16 16.80
C ALA A 120 4.38 2.07 17.03
N SER A 121 3.96 1.82 18.28
CA SER A 121 2.90 0.85 18.58
C SER A 121 1.56 1.26 17.97
N PHE A 122 1.15 2.53 18.10
CA PHE A 122 -0.07 3.03 17.48
C PHE A 122 -0.01 2.98 15.95
N PHE A 123 1.14 3.24 15.36
CA PHE A 123 1.35 3.07 13.93
C PHE A 123 1.12 1.62 13.49
N ILE A 124 1.78 0.66 14.16
CA ILE A 124 1.62 -0.76 13.83
C ILE A 124 0.16 -1.16 13.97
N LEU A 125 -0.49 -0.82 15.08
CA LEU A 125 -1.90 -1.16 15.33
C LEU A 125 -2.82 -0.56 14.25
N SER A 126 -2.73 0.74 14.00
CA SER A 126 -3.58 1.43 13.00
C SER A 126 -3.31 0.92 11.58
N ARG A 127 -2.05 0.66 11.23
CA ARG A 127 -1.66 0.13 9.92
C ARG A 127 -2.16 -1.29 9.72
N THR A 128 -2.07 -2.15 10.73
CA THR A 128 -2.59 -3.52 10.70
C THR A 128 -4.11 -3.51 10.55
N LEU A 129 -4.84 -2.78 11.39
CA LEU A 129 -6.30 -2.68 11.30
C LEU A 129 -6.76 -2.16 9.93
N GLY A 130 -6.14 -1.07 9.46
CA GLY A 130 -6.47 -0.49 8.16
C GLY A 130 -6.11 -1.41 6.99
N ALA A 131 -5.05 -2.20 7.08
CA ALA A 131 -4.69 -3.19 6.07
C ALA A 131 -5.67 -4.37 6.06
N THR A 132 -6.07 -4.88 7.22
CA THR A 132 -7.07 -5.95 7.34
C THR A 132 -8.41 -5.53 6.76
N ALA A 133 -8.89 -4.31 7.06
CA ALA A 133 -10.16 -3.81 6.52
C ALA A 133 -10.12 -3.66 4.99
N ARG A 134 -9.01 -3.12 4.45
CA ARG A 134 -8.80 -3.02 3.00
C ARG A 134 -8.78 -4.39 2.32
N LEU A 135 -8.04 -5.33 2.90
CA LEU A 135 -7.95 -6.69 2.38
C LEU A 135 -9.32 -7.37 2.40
N TYR A 136 -10.05 -7.29 3.52
CA TYR A 136 -11.39 -7.84 3.64
C TYR A 136 -12.32 -7.35 2.53
N LEU A 137 -12.35 -6.03 2.28
CA LEU A 137 -13.21 -5.47 1.24
C LEU A 137 -12.86 -6.03 -0.14
N VAL A 138 -11.57 -6.04 -0.51
CA VAL A 138 -11.13 -6.52 -1.83
C VAL A 138 -11.42 -8.00 -2.01
N VAL A 139 -11.13 -8.83 -0.99
CA VAL A 139 -11.41 -10.27 -0.99
C VAL A 139 -12.90 -10.53 -1.11
N LYS A 140 -13.73 -9.76 -0.40
CA LYS A 140 -15.20 -9.88 -0.44
C LYS A 140 -15.75 -9.55 -1.83
N ILE A 141 -15.24 -8.48 -2.46
CA ILE A 141 -15.63 -8.13 -3.84
C ILE A 141 -15.25 -9.25 -4.82
N LEU A 142 -14.03 -9.80 -4.72
CA LEU A 142 -13.62 -10.92 -5.56
C LEU A 142 -14.47 -12.18 -5.34
N GLN A 143 -14.78 -12.48 -4.08
CA GLN A 143 -15.65 -13.59 -3.70
C GLN A 143 -17.01 -13.45 -4.40
N ASP A 144 -17.69 -12.33 -4.17
CA ASP A 144 -19.07 -12.12 -4.63
C ASP A 144 -19.14 -11.99 -6.16
N ALA A 145 -18.11 -11.41 -6.80
CA ALA A 145 -18.08 -11.22 -8.25
C ALA A 145 -17.72 -12.48 -9.05
N ILE A 146 -16.96 -13.41 -8.46
CA ILE A 146 -16.35 -14.54 -9.20
C ILE A 146 -16.54 -15.85 -8.46
N LEU A 147 -15.95 -15.98 -7.27
CA LEU A 147 -15.69 -17.29 -6.65
C LEU A 147 -16.92 -17.92 -5.99
N GLU A 148 -17.90 -17.10 -5.60
CA GLU A 148 -19.18 -17.59 -5.12
C GLU A 148 -19.93 -18.39 -6.20
N SER A 149 -19.84 -17.97 -7.46
CA SER A 149 -20.45 -18.71 -8.58
C SER A 149 -19.82 -20.09 -8.83
N PHE A 150 -18.59 -20.29 -8.35
CA PHE A 150 -17.86 -21.56 -8.40
C PHE A 150 -18.02 -22.40 -7.12
N GLY A 151 -18.80 -21.93 -6.13
CA GLY A 151 -19.02 -22.64 -4.86
C GLY A 151 -17.82 -22.65 -3.92
N VAL A 152 -16.85 -21.74 -4.10
CA VAL A 152 -15.65 -21.68 -3.25
C VAL A 152 -16.00 -20.99 -1.92
N PRO A 153 -15.70 -21.58 -0.76
CA PRO A 153 -15.93 -20.94 0.54
C PRO A 153 -15.04 -19.70 0.74
N PHE A 154 -15.58 -18.65 1.36
CA PHE A 154 -14.87 -17.37 1.58
C PHE A 154 -13.52 -17.52 2.31
N TRP A 155 -13.41 -18.44 3.26
CA TRP A 155 -12.17 -18.67 4.00
C TRP A 155 -11.05 -19.21 3.09
N VAL A 156 -11.39 -20.02 2.08
CA VAL A 156 -10.44 -20.55 1.09
C VAL A 156 -9.92 -19.40 0.23
N THR A 157 -10.82 -18.57 -0.27
CA THR A 157 -10.47 -17.37 -1.06
C THR A 157 -9.53 -16.45 -0.28
N THR A 158 -9.87 -16.17 0.98
CA THR A 158 -9.06 -15.34 1.87
C THR A 158 -7.66 -15.92 2.06
N LEU A 159 -7.57 -17.24 2.32
CA LEU A 159 -6.31 -17.92 2.56
C LEU A 159 -5.42 -17.92 1.31
N ILE A 160 -5.97 -18.19 0.12
CA ILE A 160 -5.23 -18.15 -1.14
C ILE A 160 -4.66 -16.75 -1.38
N ILE A 161 -5.49 -15.71 -1.25
CA ILE A 161 -5.06 -14.32 -1.46
C ILE A 161 -3.97 -13.92 -0.45
N LEU A 162 -4.11 -14.31 0.82
CA LEU A 162 -3.09 -14.07 1.83
C LEU A 162 -1.77 -14.74 1.48
N VAL A 163 -1.80 -16.00 1.04
CA VAL A 163 -0.59 -16.73 0.62
C VAL A 163 0.05 -16.04 -0.59
N MET A 164 -0.74 -15.65 -1.59
CA MET A 164 -0.23 -14.91 -2.75
C MET A 164 0.41 -13.58 -2.34
N ILE A 165 -0.22 -12.84 -1.43
CA ILE A 165 0.32 -11.57 -0.90
C ILE A 165 1.65 -11.81 -0.18
N LEU A 166 1.71 -12.81 0.69
CA LEU A 166 2.92 -13.15 1.42
C LEU A 166 4.07 -13.53 0.49
N VAL A 167 3.80 -14.35 -0.53
CA VAL A 167 4.81 -14.78 -1.51
C VAL A 167 5.39 -13.58 -2.27
N TYR A 168 4.55 -12.71 -2.85
CA TYR A 168 5.08 -11.57 -3.62
C TYR A 168 5.73 -10.51 -2.72
N THR A 169 5.26 -10.35 -1.49
CA THR A 169 5.81 -9.34 -0.56
C THR A 169 7.16 -9.77 0.00
N TYR A 170 7.33 -11.06 0.31
CA TYR A 170 8.57 -11.60 0.89
C TYR A 170 9.75 -11.51 -0.09
N GLU A 171 9.51 -11.75 -1.38
CA GLU A 171 10.54 -11.72 -2.43
C GLU A 171 10.93 -10.28 -2.87
N GLY A 172 10.11 -9.27 -2.57
CA GLY A 172 10.18 -7.98 -3.24
C GLY A 172 11.08 -6.90 -2.62
N GLY A 173 10.93 -6.60 -1.33
CA GLY A 173 11.55 -5.40 -0.72
C GLY A 173 11.14 -4.06 -1.37
N VAL A 174 11.65 -2.93 -0.85
CA VAL A 174 11.27 -1.58 -1.32
C VAL A 174 11.55 -1.36 -2.81
N LYS A 175 12.62 -1.94 -3.36
CA LYS A 175 12.93 -1.84 -4.79
C LYS A 175 11.82 -2.41 -5.67
N THR A 176 11.30 -3.58 -5.32
CA THR A 176 10.19 -4.21 -6.06
C THR A 176 8.89 -3.45 -5.84
N ILE A 177 8.65 -3.00 -4.62
CA ILE A 177 7.42 -2.27 -4.26
C ILE A 177 7.29 -1.00 -5.09
N VAL A 178 8.37 -0.25 -5.31
CA VAL A 178 8.31 0.97 -6.16
C VAL A 178 7.85 0.65 -7.59
N TRP A 179 8.28 -0.48 -8.16
CA TRP A 179 7.86 -0.91 -9.49
C TRP A 179 6.43 -1.42 -9.51
N THR A 180 6.04 -2.25 -8.53
CA THR A 180 4.67 -2.77 -8.45
C THR A 180 3.66 -1.66 -8.17
N ASP A 181 4.00 -0.69 -7.32
CA ASP A 181 3.16 0.47 -7.00
C ASP A 181 3.07 1.45 -8.17
N THR A 182 4.07 1.47 -9.07
CA THR A 182 3.99 2.26 -10.32
C THR A 182 3.07 1.59 -11.36
N LEU A 183 2.97 0.26 -11.33
CA LEU A 183 2.10 -0.52 -12.24
C LEU A 183 0.64 -0.57 -11.76
N GLN A 184 0.40 -0.30 -10.47
CA GLN A 184 -0.91 -0.26 -9.81
C GLN A 184 -1.63 1.06 -10.02
#